data_AF-A0A0F9F2R1-F1
#
_entry.id   AF-A0A0F9F2R1-F1
#
_cell.length_a   1.000
_cell.length_b   1.000
_cell.length_c   1.000
_cell.angle_alpha   90.00
_cell.angle_beta   90.00
_cell.angle_gamma   90.00
#
_symmetry.space_group_name_H-M   'P 1'
#
loop_
_entity.id
_entity.type
_entity.pdbx_description
1 polymer ?
#
loop_
_entity_poly.entity_id
_entity_poly.type
_entity_poly.pdbx_seq_one_letter_code
_entity_poly.pdbx_strand_id
1 'polypeptide(L)'
;RGTKMSISLILPEFIIERDDAKCIACQVCVRQCANDAHIYDGEEDQVHTEGSKCVGCYRCETLCPTGAISVKVNRFQSKDNANWTALVQKNIFRQAESGGILLTGMGCDKPYPIYWDHILLNASQVTNPSIDPLREPMELRTFLGQKPDKIEIDESSEEPELITKFAPQLSLQIPILFSAMSYGSISYNACLSLARAAKKIGIFWNTGEGGLHPDFYKYGENTIVQVASGRFGVHPQYLEVAGAIEIKVGQGAKPGIGGHLPGEKVSEDISHTRMIPVGSDALSPAPHHDIYSIEDLRQLIYALKEATRYEKPVGVKIAAVHNVAPIASGIVRAGADFITIDGFRGGTGAAPMVIRDNVGIPIELALAVVDSRLREEGIRNRASIIAAGGMRSSADIIKAIALGADAVYIGTAALVAMGCHVCQKCYTGKCNWGIATQDPSLTKRLNPNIATRRLVNLLRAWSLEIKEILGGMGINAIESLRGNREHLRGVGLTATDLKILGIKPAGG
;
A
#
# COMPACT_ATOMS: atom_id res chain seq x y z
N ARG A 1 -27.21 -26.86 -37.58
CA ARG A 1 -25.80 -27.24 -37.31
C ARG A 1 -25.53 -26.87 -35.86
N GLY A 2 -25.33 -27.87 -35.00
CA GLY A 2 -25.40 -27.72 -33.54
C GLY A 2 -24.42 -26.70 -32.97
N THR A 3 -24.95 -25.80 -32.15
CA THR A 3 -24.21 -25.01 -31.17
C THR A 3 -23.53 -25.99 -30.21
N LYS A 4 -22.26 -26.32 -30.46
CA LYS A 4 -21.42 -26.95 -29.45
C LYS A 4 -21.41 -26.00 -28.24
N MET A 5 -22.11 -26.35 -27.17
CA MET A 5 -21.82 -25.79 -25.85
C MET A 5 -20.35 -26.13 -25.59
N SER A 6 -19.46 -25.15 -25.66
CA SER A 6 -18.10 -25.32 -25.18
C SER A 6 -18.21 -25.61 -23.69
N ILE A 7 -17.88 -26.84 -23.28
CA ILE A 7 -17.75 -27.18 -21.86
C ILE A 7 -16.67 -26.25 -21.29
N SER A 8 -17.04 -25.31 -20.42
CA SER A 8 -16.03 -24.50 -19.74
C SER A 8 -15.24 -25.41 -18.81
N LEU A 9 -13.93 -25.38 -18.95
CA LEU A 9 -13.00 -26.19 -18.15
C LEU A 9 -12.71 -25.53 -16.79
N ILE A 10 -13.35 -24.40 -16.50
CA ILE A 10 -13.10 -23.58 -15.32
C ILE A 10 -14.08 -23.95 -14.21
N LEU A 11 -13.58 -24.60 -13.17
CA LEU A 11 -14.34 -24.81 -11.96
C LEU A 11 -14.38 -23.56 -11.06
N PRO A 12 -15.46 -23.38 -10.27
CA PRO A 12 -15.56 -22.30 -9.29
C PRO A 12 -14.40 -22.31 -8.29
N GLU A 13 -13.89 -21.13 -7.94
CA GLU A 13 -12.84 -20.97 -6.93
C GLU A 13 -13.36 -21.18 -5.51
N PHE A 14 -14.61 -20.78 -5.30
CA PHE A 14 -15.29 -20.81 -4.03
C PHE A 14 -16.59 -21.58 -4.18
N ILE A 15 -16.93 -22.35 -3.16
CA ILE A 15 -18.23 -22.98 -2.97
C ILE A 15 -18.97 -22.15 -1.94
N ILE A 16 -20.25 -21.91 -2.19
CA ILE A 16 -21.12 -21.31 -1.19
C ILE A 16 -22.09 -22.40 -0.75
N GLU A 17 -22.01 -22.79 0.51
CA GLU A 17 -22.95 -23.71 1.12
C GLU A 17 -24.05 -22.92 1.81
N ARG A 18 -25.30 -23.32 1.56
CA ARG A 18 -26.49 -22.80 2.22
C ARG A 18 -27.11 -23.91 3.05
N ASP A 19 -27.34 -23.62 4.32
CA ASP A 19 -28.09 -24.48 5.23
C ASP A 19 -29.57 -24.11 5.13
N ASP A 20 -30.35 -24.91 4.40
CA ASP A 20 -31.76 -24.65 4.13
C ASP A 20 -32.62 -24.70 5.41
N ALA A 21 -32.19 -25.43 6.44
CA ALA A 21 -32.87 -25.45 7.73
C ALA A 21 -32.75 -24.12 8.49
N LYS A 22 -31.72 -23.32 8.18
CA LYS A 22 -31.50 -21.98 8.76
C LYS A 22 -31.89 -20.84 7.83
N CYS A 23 -32.03 -21.11 6.54
CA CYS A 23 -32.27 -20.09 5.55
C CYS A 23 -33.74 -19.65 5.58
N ILE A 24 -33.98 -18.41 5.98
CA ILE A 24 -35.33 -17.81 6.02
C ILE A 24 -35.69 -17.04 4.73
N ALA A 25 -35.02 -17.34 3.62
CA ALA A 25 -35.20 -16.69 2.32
C ALA A 25 -35.24 -15.14 2.33
N CYS A 26 -34.63 -14.46 3.32
CA CYS A 26 -34.72 -12.99 3.50
C CYS A 26 -34.08 -12.14 2.39
N GLN A 27 -33.47 -12.79 1.39
CA GLN A 27 -32.80 -12.21 0.22
C GLN A 27 -31.68 -11.21 0.52
N VAL A 28 -31.19 -11.12 1.77
CA VAL A 28 -30.05 -10.24 2.12
C VAL A 28 -28.84 -10.60 1.27
N CYS A 29 -28.53 -11.89 1.10
CA CYS A 29 -27.40 -12.33 0.29
C CYS A 29 -27.54 -11.97 -1.20
N VAL A 30 -28.75 -11.98 -1.75
CA VAL A 30 -29.06 -11.53 -3.12
C VAL A 30 -28.78 -10.04 -3.25
N ARG A 31 -29.38 -9.21 -2.39
CA ARG A 31 -29.21 -7.74 -2.43
C ARG A 31 -27.77 -7.29 -2.14
N GLN A 32 -26.99 -8.08 -1.40
CA GLN A 32 -25.64 -7.71 -0.97
C GLN A 32 -24.54 -8.22 -1.90
N CYS A 33 -24.82 -9.09 -2.87
CA CYS A 33 -23.82 -9.66 -3.77
C CYS A 33 -23.80 -8.97 -5.14
N ALA A 34 -22.84 -8.07 -5.36
CA ALA A 34 -22.63 -7.37 -6.63
C ALA A 34 -22.12 -8.26 -7.78
N ASN A 35 -21.80 -9.53 -7.49
CA ASN A 35 -21.37 -10.50 -8.50
C ASN A 35 -22.51 -11.46 -8.86
N ASP A 36 -23.72 -11.26 -8.34
CA ASP A 36 -24.91 -12.06 -8.68
C ASP A 36 -24.74 -13.55 -8.40
N ALA A 37 -24.01 -13.89 -7.32
CA ALA A 37 -23.79 -15.28 -6.90
C ALA A 37 -25.01 -15.89 -6.20
N HIS A 38 -26.06 -15.11 -5.92
CA HIS A 38 -27.29 -15.59 -5.29
C HIS A 38 -28.50 -15.13 -6.10
N ILE A 39 -29.43 -16.04 -6.34
CA ILE A 39 -30.64 -15.81 -7.15
C ILE A 39 -31.84 -16.24 -6.31
N TYR A 40 -32.85 -15.39 -6.21
CA TYR A 40 -34.09 -15.73 -5.52
C TYR A 40 -35.09 -16.31 -6.53
N ASP A 41 -35.67 -17.45 -6.21
CA ASP A 41 -36.79 -18.05 -6.92
C ASP A 41 -38.09 -17.71 -6.16
N GLY A 42 -38.97 -16.99 -6.85
CA GLY A 42 -40.24 -16.55 -6.27
C GLY A 42 -41.34 -17.61 -6.28
N GLU A 43 -41.21 -18.67 -7.06
CA GLU A 43 -42.19 -19.77 -7.11
C GLU A 43 -41.94 -20.75 -5.95
N GLU A 44 -40.67 -21.03 -5.65
CA GLU A 44 -40.28 -21.94 -4.56
C GLU A 44 -40.03 -21.23 -3.22
N ASP A 45 -40.00 -19.89 -3.20
CA ASP A 45 -39.58 -19.06 -2.05
C ASP A 45 -38.19 -19.45 -1.51
N GLN A 46 -37.26 -19.71 -2.45
CA GLN A 46 -35.92 -20.19 -2.15
C GLN A 46 -34.84 -19.29 -2.73
N VAL A 47 -33.62 -19.40 -2.19
CA VAL A 47 -32.45 -18.68 -2.70
C VAL A 47 -31.41 -19.68 -3.18
N HIS A 48 -31.26 -19.77 -4.49
CA HIS A 48 -30.23 -20.57 -5.14
C HIS A 48 -28.91 -19.83 -5.19
N THR A 49 -27.83 -20.58 -5.37
CA THR A 49 -26.48 -20.05 -5.38
C THR A 49 -25.72 -20.51 -6.63
N GLU A 50 -25.08 -19.55 -7.28
CA GLU A 50 -24.22 -19.78 -8.44
C GLU A 50 -22.75 -19.59 -8.03
N GLY A 51 -22.13 -20.66 -7.53
CA GLY A 51 -20.78 -20.61 -6.94
C GLY A 51 -19.69 -20.12 -7.90
N SER A 52 -19.84 -20.30 -9.21
CA SER A 52 -18.89 -19.84 -10.25
C SER A 52 -18.66 -18.32 -10.22
N LYS A 53 -19.65 -17.54 -9.76
CA LYS A 53 -19.60 -16.09 -9.63
C LYS A 53 -19.06 -15.60 -8.28
N CYS A 54 -18.87 -16.50 -7.32
CA CYS A 54 -18.34 -16.14 -6.01
C CYS A 54 -16.88 -15.70 -6.13
N VAL A 55 -16.56 -14.58 -5.48
CA VAL A 55 -15.20 -14.01 -5.45
C VAL A 55 -14.55 -14.13 -4.06
N GLY A 56 -15.16 -14.87 -3.12
CA GLY A 56 -14.58 -15.04 -1.78
C GLY A 56 -14.50 -13.74 -0.99
N CYS A 57 -15.47 -12.82 -1.16
CA CYS A 57 -15.49 -11.56 -0.40
C CYS A 57 -16.18 -11.68 0.96
N TYR A 58 -16.77 -12.84 1.28
CA TYR A 58 -17.43 -13.18 2.55
C TYR A 58 -18.61 -12.29 2.97
N ARG A 59 -19.02 -11.29 2.17
CA ARG A 59 -20.07 -10.35 2.57
C ARG A 59 -21.43 -11.02 2.83
N CYS A 60 -21.84 -11.97 1.99
CA CYS A 60 -23.11 -12.67 2.16
C CYS A 60 -23.12 -13.54 3.43
N GLU A 61 -22.00 -14.16 3.77
CA GLU A 61 -21.80 -14.90 5.02
C GLU A 61 -21.82 -13.95 6.23
N THR A 62 -21.05 -12.85 6.18
CA THR A 62 -21.01 -11.87 7.29
C THR A 62 -22.36 -11.23 7.59
N LEU A 63 -23.19 -11.00 6.57
CA LEU A 63 -24.49 -10.32 6.72
C LEU A 63 -25.67 -11.28 6.85
N CYS A 64 -25.45 -12.60 6.86
CA CYS A 64 -26.53 -13.56 7.00
C CYS A 64 -27.07 -13.52 8.44
N PRO A 65 -28.35 -13.13 8.67
CA PRO A 65 -28.88 -12.96 10.01
C PRO A 65 -29.00 -14.27 10.79
N THR A 66 -29.09 -15.40 10.08
CA THR A 66 -29.25 -16.74 10.68
C THR A 66 -27.97 -17.58 10.61
N GLY A 67 -26.88 -17.05 10.03
CA GLY A 67 -25.65 -17.83 9.81
C GLY A 67 -25.84 -19.02 8.88
N ALA A 68 -26.80 -18.95 7.95
CA ALA A 68 -27.13 -20.02 7.01
C ALA A 68 -26.16 -20.15 5.82
N ILE A 69 -25.21 -19.22 5.65
CA ILE A 69 -24.32 -19.17 4.48
C ILE A 69 -22.87 -19.38 4.95
N SER A 70 -22.15 -20.27 4.29
CA SER A 70 -20.70 -20.43 4.45
C SER A 70 -20.00 -20.40 3.09
N VAL A 71 -18.97 -19.56 2.95
CA VAL A 71 -18.13 -19.50 1.75
C VAL A 71 -16.85 -20.28 2.00
N LYS A 72 -16.59 -21.29 1.18
CA LYS A 72 -15.41 -22.18 1.30
C LYS A 72 -14.56 -22.12 0.03
N VAL A 73 -13.25 -22.30 0.19
CA VAL A 73 -12.34 -22.49 -0.95
C VAL A 73 -12.60 -23.86 -1.56
N ASN A 74 -12.82 -23.90 -2.88
CA ASN A 74 -12.96 -25.15 -3.61
C ASN A 74 -11.57 -25.81 -3.75
N ARG A 75 -11.29 -26.85 -2.95
CA ARG A 75 -10.01 -27.59 -3.00
C ARG A 75 -9.98 -28.70 -4.04
N PHE A 76 -11.10 -29.01 -4.69
CA PHE A 76 -11.22 -30.11 -5.66
C PHE A 76 -11.26 -29.62 -7.11
N GLN A 77 -10.62 -28.48 -7.40
CA GLN A 77 -10.63 -27.85 -8.73
C GLN A 77 -9.89 -28.69 -9.79
N SER A 78 -8.82 -29.36 -9.43
CA SER A 78 -8.08 -30.25 -10.32
C SER A 78 -7.10 -31.11 -9.51
N LYS A 79 -6.48 -32.08 -10.16
CA LYS A 79 -5.35 -32.81 -9.57
C LYS A 79 -4.15 -31.87 -9.46
N ASP A 80 -3.89 -31.40 -8.26
CA ASP A 80 -2.74 -30.56 -7.95
C ASP A 80 -1.43 -31.36 -7.86
N ASN A 81 -0.35 -30.76 -8.34
CA ASN A 81 1.02 -31.20 -8.05
C ASN A 81 1.96 -29.98 -8.01
N ALA A 82 3.23 -30.22 -7.71
CA ALA A 82 4.24 -29.16 -7.57
C ALA A 82 4.39 -28.27 -8.82
N ASN A 83 4.13 -28.80 -10.01
CA ASN A 83 4.27 -28.07 -11.28
C ASN A 83 2.92 -27.51 -11.76
N TRP A 84 1.82 -28.25 -11.56
CA TRP A 84 0.49 -27.94 -12.07
C TRP A 84 -0.50 -27.76 -10.92
N THR A 85 -0.49 -26.58 -10.31
CA THR A 85 -1.52 -26.19 -9.32
C THR A 85 -2.83 -25.82 -10.02
N ALA A 86 -3.94 -25.92 -9.29
CA ALA A 86 -5.27 -25.59 -9.80
C ALA A 86 -5.33 -24.16 -10.32
N LEU A 87 -4.67 -23.23 -9.63
CA LEU A 87 -4.56 -21.85 -10.09
C LEU A 87 -3.85 -21.72 -11.44
N VAL A 88 -2.74 -22.45 -11.64
CA VAL A 88 -2.00 -22.44 -12.92
C VAL A 88 -2.87 -23.01 -14.04
N GLN A 89 -3.48 -24.18 -13.83
CA GLN A 89 -4.36 -24.83 -14.82
C GLN A 89 -5.54 -23.91 -15.18
N LYS A 90 -6.21 -23.34 -14.18
CA LYS A 90 -7.32 -22.40 -14.35
C LYS A 90 -6.93 -21.15 -15.14
N ASN A 91 -5.77 -20.59 -14.86
CA ASN A 91 -5.26 -19.43 -15.58
C ASN A 91 -5.03 -19.75 -17.05
N ILE A 92 -4.46 -20.93 -17.37
CA ILE A 92 -4.30 -21.40 -18.75
C ILE A 92 -5.66 -21.56 -19.43
N PHE A 93 -6.64 -22.19 -18.78
CA PHE A 93 -7.99 -22.30 -19.35
C PHE A 93 -8.62 -20.94 -19.62
N ARG A 94 -8.53 -19.99 -18.69
CA ARG A 94 -9.03 -18.61 -18.89
C ARG A 94 -8.36 -17.93 -20.08
N GLN A 95 -7.05 -18.07 -20.23
CA GLN A 95 -6.31 -17.49 -21.34
C GLN A 95 -6.62 -18.19 -22.66
N ALA A 96 -6.79 -19.51 -22.66
CA ALA A 96 -7.17 -20.29 -23.84
C ALA A 96 -8.60 -19.96 -24.31
N GLU A 97 -9.53 -19.72 -23.37
CA GLU A 97 -10.92 -19.33 -23.68
C GLU A 97 -11.03 -17.88 -24.17
N SER A 98 -10.21 -16.96 -23.64
CA SER A 98 -10.37 -15.51 -23.90
C SER A 98 -9.33 -14.90 -24.84
N GLY A 99 -8.16 -15.53 -25.01
CA GLY A 99 -6.99 -14.92 -25.65
C GLY A 99 -6.39 -13.72 -24.91
N GLY A 100 -6.92 -13.37 -23.72
CA GLY A 100 -6.60 -12.13 -23.01
C GLY A 100 -5.54 -12.26 -21.91
N ILE A 101 -5.03 -11.09 -21.49
CA ILE A 101 -4.16 -10.99 -20.30
C ILE A 101 -5.01 -11.08 -19.04
N LEU A 102 -4.59 -11.91 -18.08
CA LEU A 102 -5.25 -12.02 -16.79
C LEU A 102 -4.96 -10.80 -15.92
N LEU A 103 -6.02 -10.11 -15.49
CA LEU A 103 -5.94 -9.01 -14.55
C LEU A 103 -6.21 -9.47 -13.12
N THR A 104 -5.59 -8.77 -12.18
CA THR A 104 -5.77 -8.98 -10.74
C THR A 104 -5.57 -7.68 -9.96
N GLY A 105 -5.94 -7.68 -8.69
CA GLY A 105 -5.71 -6.61 -7.74
C GLY A 105 -4.90 -7.08 -6.52
N MET A 106 -4.72 -6.18 -5.55
CA MET A 106 -3.92 -6.39 -4.33
C MET A 106 -2.46 -6.74 -4.63
N GLY A 107 -1.68 -7.07 -3.60
CA GLY A 107 -0.28 -7.46 -3.73
C GLY A 107 -0.10 -8.91 -4.15
N CYS A 108 1.14 -9.30 -4.45
CA CYS A 108 1.51 -10.68 -4.76
C CYS A 108 1.20 -11.61 -3.55
N ASP A 109 0.43 -12.67 -3.81
CA ASP A 109 -0.01 -13.69 -2.86
C ASP A 109 0.71 -15.04 -3.05
N LYS A 110 1.72 -15.07 -3.93
CA LYS A 110 2.58 -16.24 -4.10
C LYS A 110 3.42 -16.50 -2.84
N PRO A 111 3.73 -17.77 -2.53
CA PRO A 111 4.42 -18.18 -1.29
C PRO A 111 5.93 -17.91 -1.33
N TYR A 112 6.36 -16.76 -1.86
CA TYR A 112 7.74 -16.33 -1.71
C TYR A 112 8.08 -16.12 -0.21
N PRO A 113 9.34 -16.27 0.21
CA PRO A 113 9.74 -15.99 1.59
C PRO A 113 9.38 -14.57 2.02
N ILE A 114 8.76 -14.42 3.19
CA ILE A 114 8.48 -13.13 3.81
C ILE A 114 9.56 -12.91 4.87
N TYR A 115 10.58 -12.11 4.56
CA TYR A 115 11.77 -12.00 5.40
C TYR A 115 11.45 -11.38 6.76
N TRP A 116 10.39 -10.58 6.86
CA TRP A 116 9.88 -10.09 8.15
C TRP A 116 9.63 -11.20 9.17
N ASP A 117 9.16 -12.37 8.73
CA ASP A 117 8.84 -13.50 9.59
C ASP A 117 10.11 -14.26 10.05
N HIS A 118 11.25 -13.98 9.41
CA HIS A 118 12.57 -14.54 9.70
C HIS A 118 13.50 -13.58 10.44
N ILE A 119 13.01 -12.40 10.82
CA ILE A 119 13.77 -11.39 11.57
C ILE A 119 13.10 -11.21 12.92
N LEU A 120 13.85 -11.44 13.99
CA LEU A 120 13.45 -11.19 15.37
C LEU A 120 13.98 -9.84 15.85
N LEU A 121 13.26 -9.25 16.80
CA LEU A 121 13.60 -8.02 17.48
C LEU A 121 14.31 -8.35 18.79
N ASN A 122 15.37 -7.61 19.11
CA ASN A 122 16.10 -7.76 20.36
C ASN A 122 15.32 -7.16 21.55
N ALA A 123 15.69 -7.55 22.77
CA ALA A 123 15.21 -6.95 24.00
C ALA A 123 16.37 -6.63 24.95
N SER A 124 16.25 -5.52 25.65
CA SER A 124 17.09 -5.09 26.75
C SER A 124 17.01 -6.08 27.92
N GLN A 125 18.13 -6.26 28.63
CA GLN A 125 18.31 -7.15 29.78
C GLN A 125 19.35 -6.52 30.74
N VAL A 126 20.22 -7.31 31.40
CA VAL A 126 21.13 -6.84 32.45
C VAL A 126 22.11 -5.75 31.98
N THR A 127 22.54 -5.76 30.71
CA THR A 127 23.54 -4.82 30.19
C THR A 127 22.97 -3.49 29.70
N ASN A 128 21.67 -3.44 29.41
CA ASN A 128 20.94 -2.21 29.07
C ASN A 128 19.51 -2.39 29.59
N PRO A 129 19.04 -1.58 30.56
CA PRO A 129 17.71 -1.76 31.12
C PRO A 129 16.63 -1.46 30.08
N SER A 130 15.48 -2.13 30.22
CA SER A 130 14.28 -1.76 29.47
C SER A 130 13.70 -0.45 30.02
N ILE A 131 13.03 0.29 29.15
CA ILE A 131 12.29 1.50 29.46
C ILE A 131 10.81 1.12 29.54
N ASP A 132 10.08 1.60 30.55
CA ASP A 132 8.65 1.34 30.71
C ASP A 132 7.81 2.41 30.02
N PRO A 133 7.17 2.11 28.88
CA PRO A 133 6.40 3.10 28.11
C PRO A 133 5.17 3.66 28.83
N LEU A 134 4.71 3.00 29.90
CA LEU A 134 3.59 3.47 30.71
C LEU A 134 4.03 4.55 31.71
N ARG A 135 5.32 4.59 32.05
CA ARG A 135 5.88 5.47 33.09
C ARG A 135 6.88 6.48 32.52
N GLU A 136 7.47 6.18 31.37
CA GLU A 136 8.53 6.97 30.75
C GLU A 136 8.10 7.52 29.38
N PRO A 137 8.56 8.73 29.01
CA PRO A 137 8.18 9.34 27.74
C PRO A 137 8.78 8.58 26.56
N MET A 138 7.94 8.29 25.56
CA MET A 138 8.33 7.61 24.32
C MET A 138 8.03 8.50 23.12
N GLU A 139 9.06 8.80 22.33
CA GLU A 139 8.97 9.65 21.14
C GLU A 139 8.89 8.80 19.86
N LEU A 140 7.80 8.99 19.11
CA LEU A 140 7.56 8.32 17.83
C LEU A 140 7.57 9.29 16.64
N ARG A 141 7.67 10.59 16.91
CA ARG A 141 7.67 11.60 15.87
C ARG A 141 8.87 11.41 14.96
N THR A 142 8.63 11.53 13.66
CA THR A 142 9.67 11.48 12.64
C THR A 142 9.46 12.62 11.65
N PHE A 143 10.55 13.04 11.02
CA PHE A 143 10.55 14.10 10.01
C PHE A 143 11.07 13.54 8.68
N LEU A 144 10.33 13.77 7.60
CA LEU A 144 10.70 13.32 6.26
C LEU A 144 11.13 14.51 5.40
N GLY A 145 12.33 14.41 4.86
CA GLY A 145 12.94 15.44 4.02
C GLY A 145 14.45 15.50 4.20
N GLN A 146 15.08 16.46 3.53
CA GLN A 146 16.51 16.72 3.65
C GLN A 146 16.86 17.24 5.05
N LYS A 147 17.90 16.65 5.66
CA LYS A 147 18.52 17.13 6.91
C LYS A 147 19.89 17.75 6.60
N PRO A 148 20.26 18.87 7.26
CA PRO A 148 21.55 19.53 7.03
C PRO A 148 22.72 18.62 7.46
N ASP A 149 23.88 18.80 6.83
CA ASP A 149 25.10 18.03 7.17
C ASP A 149 25.63 18.37 8.57
N LYS A 150 25.36 19.60 9.04
CA LYS A 150 25.78 20.12 10.34
C LYS A 150 24.70 21.04 10.91
N ILE A 151 24.58 21.06 12.24
CA ILE A 151 23.74 22.00 12.97
C ILE A 151 24.65 23.04 13.64
N GLU A 152 24.28 24.31 13.53
CA GLU A 152 24.93 25.45 14.14
C GLU A 152 23.94 26.17 15.05
N ILE A 153 24.39 26.39 16.27
CA ILE A 153 23.62 26.97 17.36
C ILE A 153 24.40 28.20 17.82
N ASP A 154 23.69 29.32 17.96
CA ASP A 154 24.20 30.51 18.61
C ASP A 154 24.03 30.34 20.12
N GLU A 155 25.15 30.30 20.86
CA GLU A 155 25.16 30.22 22.32
C GLU A 155 25.43 31.59 22.96
N SER A 156 25.40 32.69 22.19
CA SER A 156 25.67 34.05 22.71
C SER A 156 24.52 34.64 23.52
N SER A 157 23.30 34.09 23.38
CA SER A 157 22.11 34.43 24.16
C SER A 157 21.90 33.47 25.34
N GLU A 158 21.15 33.90 26.37
CA GLU A 158 20.77 33.04 27.51
C GLU A 158 19.97 31.79 27.07
N GLU A 159 19.25 31.89 25.95
CA GLU A 159 18.62 30.75 25.28
C GLU A 159 19.32 30.50 23.94
N PRO A 160 19.89 29.31 23.70
CA PRO A 160 20.61 29.02 22.47
C PRO A 160 19.67 29.04 21.25
N GLU A 161 20.03 29.79 20.21
CA GLU A 161 19.23 29.93 18.99
C GLU A 161 19.75 29.05 17.85
N LEU A 162 18.86 28.37 17.14
CA LEU A 162 19.22 27.54 16.00
C LEU A 162 19.44 28.42 14.75
N ILE A 163 20.70 28.56 14.33
CA ILE A 163 21.07 29.32 13.12
C ILE A 163 20.72 28.53 11.86
N THR A 164 20.88 27.21 11.91
CA THR A 164 20.70 26.34 10.73
C THR A 164 19.23 26.31 10.28
N LYS A 165 18.98 26.82 9.06
CA LYS A 165 17.67 26.71 8.42
C LYS A 165 17.49 25.32 7.82
N PHE A 166 16.37 24.69 8.15
CA PHE A 166 15.99 23.40 7.59
C PHE A 166 15.26 23.57 6.26
N ALA A 167 15.48 22.64 5.34
CA ALA A 167 14.58 22.47 4.21
C ALA A 167 13.18 22.07 4.70
N PRO A 168 12.12 22.32 3.91
CA PRO A 168 10.78 21.82 4.24
C PRO A 168 10.81 20.33 4.54
N GLN A 169 10.10 19.93 5.60
CA GLN A 169 9.99 18.55 6.03
C GLN A 169 8.55 18.23 6.41
N LEU A 170 8.17 16.96 6.23
CA LEU A 170 6.91 16.43 6.72
C LEU A 170 7.08 15.96 8.16
N SER A 171 6.28 16.49 9.08
CA SER A 171 6.25 16.05 10.47
C SER A 171 5.16 15.01 10.69
N LEU A 172 5.54 13.80 11.09
CA LEU A 172 4.62 12.72 11.39
C LEU A 172 4.65 12.39 12.87
N GLN A 173 3.49 12.30 13.52
CA GLN A 173 3.42 11.93 14.94
C GLN A 173 3.80 10.46 15.20
N ILE A 174 3.72 9.62 14.17
CA ILE A 174 4.14 8.22 14.18
C ILE A 174 4.78 7.90 12.81
N PRO A 175 5.71 6.93 12.70
CA PRO A 175 6.47 6.66 11.48
C PRO A 175 5.66 5.88 10.42
N ILE A 176 4.38 6.20 10.27
CA ILE A 176 3.42 5.48 9.42
C ILE A 176 2.67 6.48 8.54
N LEU A 177 2.52 6.16 7.26
CA LEU A 177 1.77 6.92 6.27
C LEU A 177 0.74 6.02 5.57
N PHE A 178 -0.33 6.60 5.01
CA PHE A 178 -1.18 5.87 4.07
C PHE A 178 -0.62 5.94 2.65
N SER A 179 -0.42 4.78 2.04
CA SER A 179 0.17 4.67 0.71
C SER A 179 -0.70 5.24 -0.40
N ALA A 180 -0.05 5.56 -1.52
CA ALA A 180 -0.65 6.09 -2.75
C ALA A 180 -1.75 5.16 -3.28
N MET A 181 -3.01 5.57 -3.16
CA MET A 181 -4.17 4.83 -3.68
C MET A 181 -5.15 5.80 -4.36
N SER A 182 -5.26 5.69 -5.68
CA SER A 182 -5.99 6.68 -6.48
C SER A 182 -7.50 6.72 -6.23
N TYR A 183 -8.06 7.93 -6.19
CA TYR A 183 -9.49 8.11 -6.44
C TYR A 183 -9.81 7.55 -7.83
N GLY A 184 -10.80 6.67 -7.89
CA GLY A 184 -11.06 5.79 -9.02
C GLY A 184 -10.68 4.34 -8.72
N SER A 185 -9.45 4.08 -8.24
CA SER A 185 -9.10 2.74 -7.76
C SER A 185 -9.88 2.39 -6.49
N ILE A 186 -9.90 3.32 -5.53
CA ILE A 186 -10.74 3.28 -4.34
C ILE A 186 -11.86 4.32 -4.42
N SER A 187 -12.91 4.13 -3.64
CA SER A 187 -14.09 4.98 -3.60
C SER A 187 -13.80 6.31 -2.92
N TYR A 188 -14.63 7.32 -3.19
CA TYR A 188 -14.60 8.61 -2.48
C TYR A 188 -14.63 8.40 -0.95
N ASN A 189 -15.51 7.50 -0.47
CA ASN A 189 -15.65 7.19 0.95
C ASN A 189 -14.36 6.63 1.57
N ALA A 190 -13.60 5.82 0.82
CA ALA A 190 -12.30 5.32 1.26
C ALA A 190 -11.27 6.44 1.32
N CYS A 191 -11.15 7.28 0.27
CA CYS A 191 -10.26 8.45 0.26
C CYS A 191 -10.57 9.40 1.43
N LEU A 192 -11.84 9.75 1.63
CA LEU A 192 -12.29 10.60 2.73
C LEU A 192 -11.90 10.00 4.09
N SER A 193 -12.01 8.68 4.23
CA SER A 193 -11.68 8.00 5.47
C SER A 193 -10.19 8.08 5.80
N LEU A 194 -9.33 7.89 4.80
CA LEU A 194 -7.87 8.01 4.90
C LEU A 194 -7.47 9.45 5.22
N ALA A 195 -8.01 10.44 4.50
CA ALA A 195 -7.71 11.85 4.71
C ALA A 195 -8.09 12.33 6.12
N ARG A 196 -9.29 11.95 6.60
CA ARG A 196 -9.74 12.25 7.97
C ARG A 196 -8.87 11.58 9.03
N ALA A 197 -8.49 10.32 8.82
CA ALA A 197 -7.64 9.60 9.75
C ALA A 197 -6.22 10.20 9.80
N ALA A 198 -5.66 10.55 8.64
CA ALA A 198 -4.36 11.19 8.54
C ALA A 198 -4.32 12.52 9.30
N LYS A 199 -5.30 13.41 9.07
CA LYS A 199 -5.43 14.67 9.80
C LYS A 199 -5.61 14.48 11.30
N LYS A 200 -6.41 13.49 11.73
CA LYS A 200 -6.68 13.25 13.15
C LYS A 200 -5.46 12.72 13.92
N ILE A 201 -4.60 11.92 13.28
CA ILE A 201 -3.39 11.37 13.91
C ILE A 201 -2.19 12.33 13.76
N GLY A 202 -2.18 13.18 12.73
CA GLY A 202 -1.01 13.97 12.37
C GLY A 202 0.01 13.16 11.57
N ILE A 203 -0.49 12.42 10.57
CA ILE A 203 0.31 11.75 9.53
C ILE A 203 -0.17 12.21 8.15
N PHE A 204 0.38 11.64 7.09
CA PHE A 204 -0.02 11.96 5.72
C PHE A 204 -0.68 10.76 5.03
N TRP A 205 -1.58 11.08 4.10
CA TRP A 205 -2.10 10.14 3.10
C TRP A 205 -1.67 10.58 1.72
N ASN A 206 -1.60 9.65 0.77
CA ASN A 206 -1.14 9.92 -0.58
C ASN A 206 -2.24 9.67 -1.62
N THR A 207 -2.43 10.63 -2.52
CA THR A 207 -3.54 10.65 -3.49
C THR A 207 -3.48 9.53 -4.50
N GLY A 208 -2.30 8.97 -4.77
CA GLY A 208 -2.08 8.16 -5.96
C GLY A 208 -2.25 8.94 -7.26
N GLU A 209 -2.26 8.19 -8.37
CA GLU A 209 -2.21 8.72 -9.75
C GLU A 209 -3.54 9.32 -10.27
N GLY A 210 -4.52 9.54 -9.41
CA GLY A 210 -5.91 9.81 -9.83
C GLY A 210 -6.33 11.28 -9.81
N GLY A 211 -5.42 12.20 -9.53
CA GLY A 211 -5.76 13.58 -9.15
C GLY A 211 -6.30 13.68 -7.72
N LEU A 212 -6.74 14.88 -7.33
CA LEU A 212 -7.30 15.16 -6.01
C LEU A 212 -8.67 15.82 -6.19
N HIS A 213 -9.72 15.16 -5.68
CA HIS A 213 -11.06 15.75 -5.69
C HIS A 213 -11.07 17.03 -4.82
N PRO A 214 -11.70 18.14 -5.27
CA PRO A 214 -11.67 19.44 -4.57
C PRO A 214 -12.10 19.38 -3.09
N ASP A 215 -13.07 18.54 -2.75
CA ASP A 215 -13.51 18.32 -1.36
C ASP A 215 -12.39 17.94 -0.39
N PHE A 216 -11.29 17.40 -0.91
CA PHE A 216 -10.15 16.97 -0.11
C PHE A 216 -9.10 18.09 0.09
N TYR A 217 -9.24 19.25 -0.55
CA TYR A 217 -8.28 20.36 -0.41
C TYR A 217 -8.17 20.85 1.03
N LYS A 218 -9.25 20.76 1.82
CA LYS A 218 -9.25 21.05 3.27
C LYS A 218 -8.36 20.12 4.11
N TYR A 219 -7.89 19.02 3.54
CA TYR A 219 -6.93 18.08 4.12
C TYR A 219 -5.53 18.23 3.50
N GLY A 220 -5.31 19.24 2.65
CA GLY A 220 -4.11 19.44 1.87
C GLY A 220 -2.80 19.38 2.66
N GLU A 221 -2.78 19.99 3.85
CA GLU A 221 -1.65 19.95 4.80
C GLU A 221 -1.21 18.53 5.19
N ASN A 222 -2.11 17.54 5.15
CA ASN A 222 -1.82 16.14 5.43
C ASN A 222 -1.83 15.27 4.15
N THR A 223 -1.75 15.88 2.97
CA THR A 223 -1.90 15.19 1.69
C THR A 223 -0.58 15.22 0.91
N ILE A 224 -0.09 14.05 0.52
CA ILE A 224 0.99 13.91 -0.47
C ILE A 224 0.33 13.71 -1.84
N VAL A 225 0.59 14.60 -2.77
CA VAL A 225 0.06 14.49 -4.13
C VAL A 225 1.03 13.76 -5.04
N GLN A 226 0.52 12.89 -5.91
CA GLN A 226 1.36 12.11 -6.80
C GLN A 226 1.44 12.73 -8.20
N VAL A 227 2.65 12.79 -8.77
CA VAL A 227 2.90 13.14 -10.18
C VAL A 227 3.37 11.87 -10.88
N ALA A 228 2.48 11.25 -11.64
CA ALA A 228 2.74 10.00 -12.37
C ALA A 228 2.70 10.23 -13.89
N SER A 229 3.14 9.24 -14.66
CA SER A 229 3.32 9.33 -16.13
C SER A 229 2.11 9.87 -16.88
N GLY A 230 0.88 9.52 -16.48
CA GLY A 230 -0.35 10.00 -17.12
C GLY A 230 -0.75 11.43 -16.81
N ARG A 231 -0.14 12.09 -15.81
CA ARG A 231 -0.45 13.46 -15.35
C ARG A 231 -1.94 13.75 -15.08
N PHE A 232 -2.74 12.71 -14.81
CA PHE A 232 -4.16 12.86 -14.51
C PHE A 232 -4.38 13.78 -13.31
N GLY A 233 -5.18 14.83 -13.50
CA GLY A 233 -5.53 15.76 -12.44
C GLY A 233 -4.37 16.63 -11.93
N VAL A 234 -3.23 16.71 -12.64
CA VAL A 234 -2.09 17.54 -12.23
C VAL A 234 -2.24 18.96 -12.79
N HIS A 235 -2.47 19.92 -11.90
CA HIS A 235 -2.57 21.35 -12.22
C HIS A 235 -1.97 22.20 -11.08
N PRO A 236 -1.75 23.53 -11.25
CA PRO A 236 -1.08 24.35 -10.23
C PRO A 236 -1.70 24.25 -8.83
N GLN A 237 -3.01 24.47 -8.71
CA GLN A 237 -3.70 24.39 -7.41
C GLN A 237 -3.57 22.99 -6.76
N TYR A 238 -3.55 21.90 -7.53
CA TYR A 238 -3.31 20.54 -7.01
C TYR A 238 -1.95 20.44 -6.32
N LEU A 239 -0.91 21.02 -6.91
CA LEU A 239 0.43 21.08 -6.32
C LEU A 239 0.45 22.03 -5.11
N GLU A 240 -0.24 23.17 -5.18
CA GLU A 240 -0.29 24.22 -4.14
C GLU A 240 -1.07 23.86 -2.88
N VAL A 241 -2.04 22.94 -2.93
CA VAL A 241 -2.76 22.51 -1.72
C VAL A 241 -2.04 21.41 -0.93
N ALA A 242 -1.14 20.65 -1.57
CA ALA A 242 -0.51 19.47 -0.95
C ALA A 242 0.51 19.82 0.15
N GLY A 243 0.77 18.89 1.08
CA GLY A 243 1.90 18.98 2.01
C GLY A 243 3.24 18.56 1.38
N ALA A 244 3.21 17.66 0.41
CA ALA A 244 4.38 17.24 -0.38
C ALA A 244 3.97 16.70 -1.76
N ILE A 245 4.95 16.52 -2.62
CA ILE A 245 4.79 15.92 -3.95
C ILE A 245 5.61 14.63 -4.03
N GLU A 246 5.04 13.58 -4.61
CA GLU A 246 5.74 12.33 -4.89
C GLU A 246 5.70 12.02 -6.39
N ILE A 247 6.86 12.02 -7.05
CA ILE A 247 7.00 11.58 -8.45
C ILE A 247 6.97 10.05 -8.46
N LYS A 248 6.00 9.45 -9.16
CA LYS A 248 5.84 8.00 -9.21
C LYS A 248 6.45 7.41 -10.48
N VAL A 249 7.70 6.98 -10.37
CA VAL A 249 8.40 6.25 -11.43
C VAL A 249 7.96 4.78 -11.47
N GLY A 250 7.69 4.17 -10.30
CA GLY A 250 7.34 2.75 -10.23
C GLY A 250 6.45 2.38 -9.04
N GLN A 251 5.88 1.18 -9.11
CA GLN A 251 5.04 0.56 -8.08
C GLN A 251 5.38 -0.92 -7.98
N GLY A 252 5.47 -1.45 -6.76
CA GLY A 252 5.87 -2.83 -6.52
C GLY A 252 5.00 -3.88 -7.19
N ALA A 253 3.68 -3.65 -7.27
CA ALA A 253 2.75 -4.58 -7.91
C ALA A 253 2.90 -4.69 -9.43
N LYS A 254 3.52 -3.69 -10.08
CA LYS A 254 3.64 -3.64 -11.53
C LYS A 254 4.83 -2.79 -11.99
N PRO A 255 6.07 -3.21 -11.69
CA PRO A 255 7.25 -2.47 -12.13
C PRO A 255 7.32 -2.43 -13.67
N GLY A 256 7.74 -1.30 -14.22
CA GLY A 256 7.94 -1.13 -15.67
C GLY A 256 6.69 -0.85 -16.50
N ILE A 257 5.50 -0.76 -15.89
CA ILE A 257 4.26 -0.38 -16.59
C ILE A 257 3.47 0.69 -15.82
N GLY A 258 2.57 1.37 -16.53
CA GLY A 258 1.77 2.47 -15.99
C GLY A 258 0.58 2.06 -15.12
N GLY A 259 -0.08 3.08 -14.57
CA GLY A 259 -1.41 2.99 -13.97
C GLY A 259 -2.44 2.38 -14.94
N HIS A 260 -3.42 1.68 -14.39
CA HIS A 260 -4.56 1.16 -15.14
C HIS A 260 -5.79 1.35 -14.25
N LEU A 261 -6.75 2.14 -14.74
CA LEU A 261 -8.11 2.19 -14.21
C LEU A 261 -9.07 1.79 -15.32
N PRO A 262 -9.80 0.66 -15.17
CA PRO A 262 -10.81 0.26 -16.15
C PRO A 262 -11.91 1.32 -16.31
N GLY A 263 -12.41 1.49 -17.54
CA GLY A 263 -13.40 2.49 -17.93
C GLY A 263 -14.72 2.36 -17.18
N GLU A 264 -15.10 1.15 -16.78
CA GLU A 264 -16.25 0.88 -15.90
C GLU A 264 -16.15 1.61 -14.55
N LYS A 265 -14.95 2.03 -14.14
CA LYS A 265 -14.67 2.79 -12.91
C LYS A 265 -14.40 4.27 -13.18
N VAL A 266 -14.54 4.74 -14.42
CA VAL A 266 -14.41 6.15 -14.80
C VAL A 266 -15.81 6.76 -14.87
N SER A 267 -16.37 7.03 -13.68
CA SER A 267 -17.60 7.80 -13.53
C SER A 267 -17.39 9.28 -13.88
N GLU A 268 -18.47 10.06 -13.91
CA GLU A 268 -18.43 11.51 -14.16
C GLU A 268 -17.45 12.24 -13.21
N ASP A 269 -17.55 12.02 -11.90
CA ASP A 269 -16.64 12.63 -10.92
C ASP A 269 -15.16 12.24 -11.15
N ILE A 270 -14.90 10.99 -11.54
CA ILE A 270 -13.54 10.53 -11.86
C ILE A 270 -13.04 11.18 -13.14
N SER A 271 -13.89 11.26 -14.16
CA SER A 271 -13.63 11.96 -15.42
C SER A 271 -13.25 13.42 -15.17
N HIS A 272 -14.01 14.15 -14.36
CA HIS A 272 -13.70 15.52 -13.97
C HIS A 272 -12.37 15.64 -13.20
N THR A 273 -12.15 14.77 -12.22
CA THR A 273 -10.92 14.81 -11.40
C THR A 273 -9.67 14.51 -12.24
N ARG A 274 -9.78 13.60 -13.21
CA ARG A 274 -8.65 13.14 -14.05
C ARG A 274 -8.48 13.91 -15.35
N MET A 275 -9.50 14.65 -15.77
CA MET A 275 -9.61 15.31 -17.07
C MET A 275 -9.56 14.32 -18.25
N ILE A 276 -10.36 13.25 -18.16
CA ILE A 276 -10.49 12.21 -19.21
C ILE A 276 -11.96 11.92 -19.53
N PRO A 277 -12.31 11.36 -20.69
CA PRO A 277 -13.70 11.00 -21.02
C PRO A 277 -14.30 9.95 -20.07
N VAL A 278 -15.58 10.11 -19.74
CA VAL A 278 -16.37 9.11 -18.99
C VAL A 278 -16.33 7.76 -19.70
N GLY A 279 -16.17 6.68 -18.93
CA GLY A 279 -16.14 5.31 -19.47
C GLY A 279 -14.86 4.92 -20.21
N SER A 280 -13.90 5.83 -20.38
CA SER A 280 -12.62 5.51 -21.02
C SER A 280 -11.65 4.81 -20.06
N ASP A 281 -10.89 3.82 -20.55
CA ASP A 281 -9.80 3.25 -19.76
C ASP A 281 -8.73 4.32 -19.51
N ALA A 282 -8.37 4.53 -18.24
CA ALA A 282 -7.23 5.37 -17.90
C ALA A 282 -5.95 4.52 -17.86
N LEU A 283 -5.31 4.41 -19.02
CA LEU A 283 -4.03 3.73 -19.21
C LEU A 283 -2.90 4.76 -19.17
N SER A 284 -2.11 4.76 -18.11
CA SER A 284 -0.94 5.64 -18.06
C SER A 284 0.17 5.06 -18.95
N PRO A 285 0.96 5.91 -19.63
CA PRO A 285 2.20 5.47 -20.28
C PRO A 285 3.12 4.75 -19.28
N ALA A 286 3.90 3.79 -19.76
CA ALA A 286 4.89 3.11 -18.92
C ALA A 286 5.98 4.08 -18.42
N PRO A 287 6.66 4.86 -19.28
CA PRO A 287 7.59 5.89 -18.84
C PRO A 287 6.87 7.20 -18.56
N HIS A 288 7.52 8.05 -17.78
CA HIS A 288 7.28 9.49 -17.84
C HIS A 288 7.89 10.02 -19.15
N HIS A 289 7.12 10.71 -19.98
CA HIS A 289 7.64 11.25 -21.26
C HIS A 289 8.61 12.42 -21.09
N ASP A 290 8.76 12.91 -19.87
CA ASP A 290 9.71 13.92 -19.42
C ASP A 290 10.80 13.34 -18.49
N ILE A 291 10.98 12.02 -18.46
CA ILE A 291 12.07 11.35 -17.73
C ILE A 291 12.63 10.19 -18.56
N TYR A 292 13.76 10.42 -19.26
CA TYR A 292 14.51 9.36 -19.94
C TYR A 292 15.92 9.14 -19.37
N SER A 293 16.33 9.99 -18.44
CA SER A 293 17.62 9.97 -17.77
C SER A 293 17.50 10.48 -16.33
N ILE A 294 18.57 10.37 -15.55
CA ILE A 294 18.58 10.89 -14.18
C ILE A 294 18.59 12.43 -14.17
N GLU A 295 19.15 13.04 -15.22
CA GLU A 295 19.16 14.48 -15.46
C GLU A 295 17.76 15.02 -15.75
N ASP A 296 16.93 14.26 -16.47
CA ASP A 296 15.53 14.60 -16.69
C ASP A 296 14.70 14.50 -15.40
N LEU A 297 14.94 13.45 -14.60
CA LEU A 297 14.32 13.34 -13.28
C LEU A 297 14.69 14.54 -12.40
N ARG A 298 15.96 14.96 -12.42
CA ARG A 298 16.42 16.17 -11.75
C ARG A 298 15.63 17.38 -12.23
N GLN A 299 15.48 17.59 -13.54
CA GLN A 299 14.69 18.71 -14.07
C GLN A 299 13.26 18.71 -13.54
N LEU A 300 12.58 17.56 -13.52
CA LEU A 300 11.22 17.47 -12.98
C LEU A 300 11.16 17.77 -11.47
N ILE A 301 12.13 17.26 -10.69
CA ILE A 301 12.22 17.56 -9.25
C ILE A 301 12.30 19.07 -9.03
N TYR A 302 13.22 19.75 -9.73
CA TYR A 302 13.39 21.19 -9.60
C TYR A 302 12.18 21.96 -10.13
N ALA A 303 11.58 21.56 -11.24
CA ALA A 303 10.37 22.20 -11.76
C ALA A 303 9.20 22.14 -10.75
N LEU A 304 9.04 21.02 -10.04
CA LEU A 304 8.02 20.87 -8.99
C LEU A 304 8.34 21.69 -7.74
N LYS A 305 9.62 21.78 -7.36
CA LYS A 305 10.07 22.68 -6.29
C LYS A 305 9.80 24.14 -6.66
N GLU A 306 10.16 24.57 -7.87
CA GLU A 306 9.88 25.93 -8.38
C GLU A 306 8.38 26.24 -8.39
N ALA A 307 7.56 25.32 -8.92
CA ALA A 307 6.10 25.46 -9.00
C ALA A 307 5.44 25.60 -7.62
N THR A 308 6.13 25.16 -6.56
CA THR A 308 5.68 25.27 -5.17
C THR A 308 6.53 26.23 -4.35
N ARG A 309 7.33 27.08 -5.00
CA ARG A 309 8.21 28.09 -4.36
C ARG A 309 9.15 27.51 -3.30
N TYR A 310 9.58 26.26 -3.48
CA TYR A 310 10.41 25.51 -2.53
C TYR A 310 9.77 25.38 -1.13
N GLU A 311 8.45 25.50 -1.02
CA GLU A 311 7.73 25.35 0.26
C GLU A 311 7.45 23.87 0.58
N LYS A 312 7.64 22.96 -0.38
CA LYS A 312 7.18 21.57 -0.29
C LYS A 312 8.28 20.57 -0.59
N PRO A 313 8.37 19.49 0.21
CA PRO A 313 9.23 18.36 -0.12
C PRO A 313 8.77 17.69 -1.42
N VAL A 314 9.74 17.33 -2.26
CA VAL A 314 9.52 16.55 -3.48
C VAL A 314 10.29 15.23 -3.36
N GLY A 315 9.55 14.12 -3.35
CA GLY A 315 10.14 12.79 -3.31
C GLY A 315 9.89 11.97 -4.56
N VAL A 316 10.53 10.80 -4.64
CA VAL A 316 10.44 9.89 -5.78
C VAL A 316 10.11 8.49 -5.31
N LYS A 317 9.05 7.90 -5.88
CA LYS A 317 8.66 6.52 -5.63
C LYS A 317 9.13 5.61 -6.76
N ILE A 318 9.88 4.57 -6.39
CA ILE A 318 10.35 3.51 -7.28
C ILE A 318 9.84 2.15 -6.82
N ALA A 319 9.65 1.25 -7.78
CA ALA A 319 9.55 -0.17 -7.47
C ALA A 319 10.93 -0.72 -7.11
N ALA A 320 11.00 -1.60 -6.12
CA ALA A 320 12.22 -2.33 -5.84
C ALA A 320 12.49 -3.32 -6.99
N VAL A 321 13.55 -3.06 -7.76
CA VAL A 321 14.01 -3.88 -8.89
C VAL A 321 15.53 -4.02 -8.86
N HIS A 322 16.10 -4.70 -9.85
CA HIS A 322 17.55 -4.73 -10.05
C HIS A 322 18.15 -3.32 -10.04
N ASN A 323 19.32 -3.15 -9.45
CA ASN A 323 20.01 -1.85 -9.30
C ASN A 323 19.27 -0.79 -8.46
N VAL A 324 18.38 -1.19 -7.54
CA VAL A 324 17.66 -0.25 -6.66
C VAL A 324 18.60 0.70 -5.88
N ALA A 325 19.76 0.25 -5.43
CA ALA A 325 20.72 1.06 -4.68
C ALA A 325 21.37 2.19 -5.50
N PRO A 326 22.02 1.92 -6.65
CA PRO A 326 22.55 3.01 -7.48
C PRO A 326 21.45 3.92 -8.02
N ILE A 327 20.26 3.39 -8.32
CA ILE A 327 19.10 4.22 -8.70
C ILE A 327 18.71 5.18 -7.57
N ALA A 328 18.61 4.68 -6.33
CA ALA A 328 18.30 5.51 -5.17
C ALA A 328 19.38 6.58 -4.92
N SER A 329 20.67 6.23 -5.03
CA SER A 329 21.76 7.22 -4.96
C SER A 329 21.60 8.32 -6.02
N GLY A 330 21.32 7.95 -7.27
CA GLY A 330 21.04 8.90 -8.35
C GLY A 330 19.88 9.84 -8.02
N ILE A 331 18.78 9.29 -7.47
CA ILE A 331 17.60 10.07 -7.08
C ILE A 331 17.92 11.08 -5.97
N VAL A 332 18.68 10.68 -4.94
CA VAL A 332 19.11 11.61 -3.87
C VAL A 332 19.96 12.73 -4.47
N ARG A 333 20.90 12.40 -5.37
CA ARG A 333 21.76 13.38 -6.04
C ARG A 333 20.99 14.28 -7.02
N ALA A 334 19.88 13.80 -7.56
CA ALA A 334 18.95 14.58 -8.37
C ALA A 334 18.17 15.63 -7.55
N GLY A 335 18.23 15.56 -6.21
CA GLY A 335 17.66 16.56 -5.30
C GLY A 335 16.31 16.19 -4.69
N ALA A 336 15.94 14.91 -4.70
CA ALA A 336 14.75 14.43 -4.01
C ALA A 336 14.91 14.52 -2.49
N ASP A 337 13.89 15.00 -1.79
CA ASP A 337 13.88 15.15 -0.33
C ASP A 337 13.51 13.83 0.38
N PHE A 338 12.83 12.92 -0.32
CA PHE A 338 12.57 11.56 0.14
C PHE A 338 12.47 10.57 -1.02
N ILE A 339 12.72 9.29 -0.74
CA ILE A 339 12.61 8.19 -1.70
C ILE A 339 11.68 7.13 -1.11
N THR A 340 10.67 6.74 -1.88
CA THR A 340 9.81 5.62 -1.54
C THR A 340 10.26 4.38 -2.30
N ILE A 341 10.62 3.31 -1.58
CA ILE A 341 10.96 2.00 -2.16
C ILE A 341 9.77 1.07 -1.96
N ASP A 342 9.20 0.58 -3.05
CA ASP A 342 8.01 -0.29 -3.03
C ASP A 342 8.36 -1.71 -3.46
N GLY A 343 8.40 -2.64 -2.50
CA GLY A 343 8.68 -4.05 -2.76
C GLY A 343 7.58 -4.74 -3.58
N PHE A 344 7.89 -5.86 -4.22
CA PHE A 344 6.98 -6.53 -5.17
C PHE A 344 5.62 -6.97 -4.58
N ARG A 345 5.52 -7.05 -3.24
CA ARG A 345 4.26 -7.30 -2.52
C ARG A 345 3.35 -6.06 -2.38
N GLY A 346 3.75 -4.92 -2.94
CA GLY A 346 2.93 -3.71 -3.05
C GLY A 346 1.57 -4.02 -3.71
N GLY A 347 0.53 -3.31 -3.28
CA GLY A 347 -0.83 -3.53 -3.77
C GLY A 347 -1.13 -2.80 -5.08
N THR A 348 -2.20 -3.22 -5.78
CA THR A 348 -2.74 -2.51 -6.95
C THR A 348 -4.27 -2.63 -7.04
N GLY A 349 -4.92 -1.67 -7.67
CA GLY A 349 -6.32 -1.80 -8.08
C GLY A 349 -6.48 -2.71 -9.31
N ALA A 350 -5.53 -2.64 -10.24
CA ALA A 350 -5.49 -3.44 -11.46
C ALA A 350 -4.04 -3.58 -11.98
N ALA A 351 -3.61 -4.82 -12.20
CA ALA A 351 -2.35 -5.15 -12.87
C ALA A 351 -2.47 -6.49 -13.61
N PRO A 352 -1.68 -6.70 -14.67
CA PRO A 352 -1.43 -8.02 -15.21
C PRO A 352 -0.88 -8.95 -14.13
N MET A 353 -1.52 -10.10 -13.93
CA MET A 353 -1.16 -11.08 -12.91
C MET A 353 0.30 -11.55 -13.07
N VAL A 354 0.74 -11.76 -14.32
CA VAL A 354 2.11 -12.20 -14.61
C VAL A 354 3.16 -11.19 -14.12
N ILE A 355 2.89 -9.89 -14.20
CA ILE A 355 3.84 -8.87 -13.72
C ILE A 355 3.83 -8.84 -12.19
N ARG A 356 2.64 -8.78 -11.58
CA ARG A 356 2.49 -8.73 -10.12
C ARG A 356 3.18 -9.90 -9.43
N ASP A 357 3.09 -11.10 -10.01
CA ASP A 357 3.56 -12.33 -9.37
C ASP A 357 5.05 -12.63 -9.63
N ASN A 358 5.70 -11.97 -10.60
CA ASN A 358 7.03 -12.37 -11.07
C ASN A 358 8.04 -11.22 -11.22
N VAL A 359 7.66 -9.95 -11.00
CA VAL A 359 8.55 -8.81 -11.24
C VAL A 359 8.77 -7.99 -9.97
N GLY A 360 10.04 -7.73 -9.65
CA GLY A 360 10.48 -6.93 -8.50
C GLY A 360 11.21 -7.75 -7.44
N ILE A 361 11.65 -7.08 -6.38
CA ILE A 361 12.39 -7.70 -5.26
C ILE A 361 11.73 -7.40 -3.90
N PRO A 362 11.98 -8.22 -2.87
CA PRO A 362 11.44 -8.00 -1.52
C PRO A 362 11.90 -6.65 -0.94
N ILE A 363 11.00 -5.96 -0.23
CA ILE A 363 11.31 -4.66 0.38
C ILE A 363 12.41 -4.78 1.44
N GLU A 364 12.46 -5.90 2.15
CA GLU A 364 13.40 -6.18 3.24
C GLU A 364 14.85 -6.06 2.76
N LEU A 365 15.16 -6.73 1.65
CA LEU A 365 16.50 -6.72 1.06
C LEU A 365 16.79 -5.39 0.37
N ALA A 366 15.82 -4.85 -0.37
CA ALA A 366 16.00 -3.59 -1.09
C ALA A 366 16.28 -2.42 -0.14
N LEU A 367 15.55 -2.34 0.97
CA LEU A 367 15.70 -1.31 1.98
C LEU A 367 17.09 -1.34 2.61
N ALA A 368 17.54 -2.52 3.04
CA ALA A 368 18.84 -2.69 3.68
C ALA A 368 19.99 -2.25 2.76
N VAL A 369 19.94 -2.64 1.48
CA VAL A 369 20.99 -2.31 0.51
C VAL A 369 20.96 -0.82 0.13
N VAL A 370 19.78 -0.20 0.01
CA VAL A 370 19.68 1.24 -0.25
C VAL A 370 20.20 2.06 0.93
N ASP A 371 19.77 1.75 2.15
CA ASP A 371 20.24 2.47 3.35
C ASP A 371 21.76 2.36 3.52
N SER A 372 22.32 1.16 3.36
CA SER A 372 23.77 0.94 3.39
C SER A 372 24.49 1.78 2.33
N ARG A 373 24.01 1.75 1.08
CA ARG A 373 24.63 2.49 -0.02
C ARG A 373 24.64 3.99 0.22
N LEU A 374 23.52 4.57 0.65
CA LEU A 374 23.44 6.02 0.90
C LEU A 374 24.33 6.45 2.09
N ARG A 375 24.52 5.58 3.09
CA ARG A 375 25.45 5.81 4.21
C ARG A 375 26.90 5.73 3.78
N GLU A 376 27.27 4.70 3.01
CA GLU A 376 28.62 4.54 2.44
C GLU A 376 29.03 5.73 1.56
N GLU A 377 28.07 6.29 0.82
CA GLU A 377 28.29 7.48 0.00
C GLU A 377 28.22 8.81 0.79
N GLY A 378 27.87 8.79 2.07
CA GLY A 378 27.75 10.00 2.90
C GLY A 378 26.60 10.94 2.51
N ILE A 379 25.54 10.41 1.88
CA ILE A 379 24.38 11.21 1.41
C ILE A 379 23.05 10.80 2.05
N ARG A 380 23.08 9.89 3.04
CA ARG A 380 21.87 9.36 3.71
C ARG A 380 21.01 10.43 4.38
N ASN A 381 21.60 11.52 4.85
CA ASN A 381 20.89 12.65 5.46
C ASN A 381 20.21 13.57 4.44
N ARG A 382 20.58 13.48 3.15
CA ARG A 382 20.02 14.35 2.10
C ARG A 382 18.61 13.96 1.68
N ALA A 383 18.18 12.73 1.97
CA ALA A 383 16.83 12.28 1.71
C ALA A 383 16.37 11.25 2.74
N SER A 384 15.08 11.27 3.07
CA SER A 384 14.45 10.20 3.84
C SER A 384 14.11 8.98 2.95
N ILE A 385 14.12 7.78 3.52
CA ILE A 385 13.69 6.53 2.89
C ILE A 385 12.33 6.13 3.48
N ILE A 386 11.33 6.00 2.62
CA ILE A 386 10.01 5.45 2.96
C ILE A 386 9.93 4.02 2.43
N ALA A 387 9.72 3.05 3.31
CA ALA A 387 9.53 1.66 2.90
C ALA A 387 8.05 1.37 2.59
N ALA A 388 7.80 0.66 1.50
CA ALA A 388 6.47 0.23 1.07
C ALA A 388 6.47 -1.20 0.54
N GLY A 389 5.31 -1.84 0.55
CA GLY A 389 5.09 -3.15 -0.05
C GLY A 389 5.04 -4.29 0.97
N GLY A 390 3.82 -4.71 1.34
CA GLY A 390 3.62 -5.90 2.18
C GLY A 390 3.77 -5.71 3.69
N MET A 391 3.58 -4.49 4.21
CA MET A 391 3.61 -4.22 5.65
C MET A 391 2.30 -4.64 6.32
N ARG A 392 2.35 -5.58 7.27
CA ARG A 392 1.17 -6.24 7.85
C ARG A 392 0.93 -5.90 9.32
N SER A 393 1.96 -5.48 10.04
CA SER A 393 1.93 -5.26 11.49
C SER A 393 2.89 -4.16 11.94
N SER A 394 2.76 -3.74 13.20
CA SER A 394 3.74 -2.88 13.89
C SER A 394 5.14 -3.51 13.93
N ALA A 395 5.24 -4.84 14.07
CA ALA A 395 6.52 -5.54 14.05
C ALA A 395 7.23 -5.41 12.69
N ASP A 396 6.50 -5.51 11.57
CA ASP A 396 7.07 -5.28 10.23
C ASP A 396 7.58 -3.83 10.11
N ILE A 397 6.83 -2.86 10.66
CA ILE A 397 7.21 -1.43 10.64
C ILE A 397 8.51 -1.18 11.41
N ILE A 398 8.61 -1.71 12.63
CA ILE A 398 9.80 -1.54 13.48
C ILE A 398 11.02 -2.19 12.85
N LYS A 399 10.87 -3.39 12.28
CA LYS A 399 11.94 -4.06 11.53
C LYS A 399 12.38 -3.22 10.33
N ALA A 400 11.45 -2.63 9.58
CA ALA A 400 11.79 -1.73 8.49
C ALA A 400 12.56 -0.49 8.97
N ILE A 401 12.16 0.12 10.08
CA ILE A 401 12.86 1.27 10.66
C ILE A 401 14.28 0.88 11.10
N ALA A 402 14.43 -0.25 11.78
CA ALA A 402 15.73 -0.81 12.18
C ALA A 402 16.63 -1.15 10.96
N LEU A 403 16.04 -1.57 9.84
CA LEU A 403 16.78 -1.77 8.59
C LEU A 403 17.19 -0.47 7.89
N GLY A 404 16.55 0.66 8.20
CA GLY A 404 16.95 1.97 7.70
C GLY A 404 15.84 2.87 7.18
N ALA A 405 14.56 2.49 7.29
CA ALA A 405 13.46 3.38 6.88
C ALA A 405 13.25 4.53 7.87
N ASP A 406 12.93 5.73 7.37
CA ASP A 406 12.50 6.87 8.18
C ASP A 406 10.99 6.83 8.50
N ALA A 407 10.21 6.24 7.59
CA ALA A 407 8.79 5.95 7.78
C ALA A 407 8.34 4.80 6.86
N VAL A 408 7.11 4.34 7.09
CA VAL A 408 6.55 3.19 6.38
C VAL A 408 5.18 3.52 5.80
N TYR A 409 4.99 3.22 4.52
CA TYR A 409 3.67 3.27 3.90
C TYR A 409 2.87 2.00 4.17
N ILE A 410 1.62 2.17 4.61
CA ILE A 410 0.63 1.09 4.71
C ILE A 410 -0.49 1.32 3.70
N GLY A 411 -0.78 0.31 2.89
CA GLY A 411 -1.86 0.32 1.90
C GLY A 411 -2.90 -0.74 2.23
N THR A 412 -2.59 -2.00 1.92
CA THR A 412 -3.48 -3.15 2.16
C THR A 412 -3.94 -3.25 3.60
N ALA A 413 -3.05 -3.05 4.59
CA ALA A 413 -3.45 -3.08 6.01
C ALA A 413 -4.51 -2.02 6.35
N ALA A 414 -4.41 -0.81 5.78
CA ALA A 414 -5.42 0.24 5.92
C ALA A 414 -6.75 -0.17 5.26
N LEU A 415 -6.71 -0.77 4.07
CA LEU A 415 -7.90 -1.28 3.39
C LEU A 415 -8.57 -2.41 4.19
N VAL A 416 -7.79 -3.33 4.76
CA VAL A 416 -8.26 -4.42 5.63
C VAL A 416 -8.92 -3.84 6.89
N ALA A 417 -8.32 -2.84 7.51
CA ALA A 417 -8.92 -2.14 8.65
C ALA A 417 -10.27 -1.47 8.30
N MET A 418 -10.47 -1.04 7.05
CA MET A 418 -11.76 -0.55 6.56
C MET A 418 -12.78 -1.66 6.22
N GLY A 419 -12.35 -2.93 6.12
CA GLY A 419 -13.21 -4.08 5.83
C GLY A 419 -12.86 -4.84 4.55
N CYS A 420 -11.70 -4.61 3.94
CA CYS A 420 -11.25 -5.38 2.79
C CYS A 420 -10.96 -6.84 3.17
N HIS A 421 -11.39 -7.78 2.31
CA HIS A 421 -11.16 -9.22 2.46
C HIS A 421 -10.13 -9.77 1.46
N VAL A 422 -9.36 -8.88 0.81
CA VAL A 422 -8.24 -9.22 -0.08
C VAL A 422 -8.61 -10.21 -1.20
N CYS A 423 -9.84 -10.12 -1.73
CA CYS A 423 -10.32 -11.02 -2.80
C CYS A 423 -9.70 -10.78 -4.18
N GLN A 424 -8.86 -9.75 -4.33
CA GLN A 424 -8.10 -9.44 -5.55
C GLN A 424 -8.95 -9.09 -6.79
N LYS A 425 -10.26 -8.87 -6.65
CA LYS A 425 -11.16 -8.46 -7.74
C LYS A 425 -11.39 -6.95 -7.81
N CYS A 426 -10.45 -6.14 -7.33
CA CYS A 426 -10.57 -4.69 -7.25
C CYS A 426 -10.77 -4.01 -8.61
N TYR A 427 -10.27 -4.65 -9.68
CA TYR A 427 -10.34 -4.16 -11.05
C TYR A 427 -11.75 -4.23 -11.64
N THR A 428 -12.64 -5.08 -11.12
CA THR A 428 -14.00 -5.26 -11.69
C THR A 428 -14.97 -4.14 -11.32
N GLY A 429 -14.60 -3.23 -10.41
CA GLY A 429 -15.52 -2.22 -9.90
C GLY A 429 -16.65 -2.77 -9.01
N LYS A 430 -16.76 -4.08 -8.79
CA LYS A 430 -17.85 -4.74 -8.04
C LYS A 430 -17.48 -5.03 -6.57
N CYS A 431 -16.75 -4.13 -5.93
CA CYS A 431 -16.33 -4.32 -4.54
C CYS A 431 -17.53 -4.29 -3.59
N ASN A 432 -17.91 -5.48 -3.10
CA ASN A 432 -19.04 -5.66 -2.19
C ASN A 432 -18.93 -4.86 -0.89
N TRP A 433 -17.72 -4.49 -0.48
CA TRP A 433 -17.45 -3.72 0.75
C TRP A 433 -17.42 -2.20 0.53
N GLY A 434 -17.68 -1.71 -0.70
CA GLY A 434 -17.72 -0.27 -1.00
C GLY A 434 -16.34 0.40 -1.04
N ILE A 435 -15.26 -0.37 -1.06
CA ILE A 435 -13.88 0.14 -1.03
C ILE A 435 -13.35 0.40 -2.44
N ALA A 436 -13.32 -0.60 -3.31
CA ALA A 436 -12.72 -0.52 -4.65
C ALA A 436 -13.80 -0.50 -5.75
N THR A 437 -14.68 0.50 -5.72
CA THR A 437 -15.84 0.64 -6.60
C THR A 437 -16.22 2.12 -6.74
N GLN A 438 -16.83 2.48 -7.87
CA GLN A 438 -17.46 3.79 -8.09
C GLN A 438 -18.99 3.69 -8.22
N ASP A 439 -19.57 2.49 -8.10
CA ASP A 439 -21.03 2.30 -8.10
C ASP A 439 -21.64 2.92 -6.82
N PRO A 440 -22.53 3.93 -6.95
CA PRO A 440 -23.15 4.59 -5.80
C PRO A 440 -23.89 3.64 -4.84
N SER A 441 -24.44 2.53 -5.32
CA SER A 441 -25.11 1.53 -4.49
C SER A 441 -24.12 0.74 -3.63
N LEU A 442 -22.89 0.54 -4.13
CA LEU A 442 -21.83 -0.18 -3.44
C LEU A 442 -21.02 0.75 -2.54
N THR A 443 -20.70 1.97 -2.96
CA THR A 443 -19.91 2.93 -2.16
C THR A 443 -20.61 3.29 -0.84
N LYS A 444 -21.94 3.37 -0.83
CA LYS A 444 -22.77 3.56 0.38
C LYS A 444 -22.54 2.49 1.46
N ARG A 445 -22.04 1.31 1.08
CA ARG A 445 -21.75 0.21 2.01
C ARG A 445 -20.53 0.50 2.90
N LEU A 446 -19.67 1.43 2.51
CA LEU A 446 -18.55 1.91 3.31
C LEU A 446 -18.93 3.24 3.99
N ASN A 447 -19.27 3.19 5.28
CA ASN A 447 -19.53 4.40 6.05
C ASN A 447 -18.20 5.09 6.42
N PRO A 448 -17.94 6.34 5.97
CA PRO A 448 -16.66 7.00 6.23
C PRO A 448 -16.35 7.24 7.71
N ASN A 449 -17.36 7.50 8.54
CA ASN A 449 -17.14 7.74 9.97
C ASN A 449 -16.66 6.47 10.68
N ILE A 450 -17.25 5.32 10.33
CA ILE A 450 -16.84 4.02 10.87
C ILE A 450 -15.44 3.66 10.36
N ALA A 451 -15.19 3.82 9.06
CA ALA A 451 -13.90 3.53 8.45
C ALA A 451 -12.77 4.40 9.01
N THR A 452 -12.97 5.73 9.14
CA THR A 452 -12.02 6.63 9.82
C THR A 452 -11.74 6.16 11.25
N ARG A 453 -12.78 5.81 12.03
CA ARG A 453 -12.58 5.32 13.40
C ARG A 453 -11.74 4.04 13.45
N ARG A 454 -11.98 3.09 12.54
CA ARG A 454 -11.19 1.85 12.45
C ARG A 454 -9.73 2.12 12.10
N LEU A 455 -9.46 3.02 11.16
CA LEU A 455 -8.10 3.44 10.79
C LEU A 455 -7.37 4.11 11.97
N VAL A 456 -8.04 5.02 12.67
CA VAL A 456 -7.49 5.70 13.87
C VAL A 456 -7.20 4.68 14.97
N ASN A 457 -8.09 3.72 15.19
CA ASN A 457 -7.87 2.66 16.17
C ASN A 457 -6.68 1.77 15.81
N LEU A 458 -6.52 1.40 14.53
CA LEU A 458 -5.37 0.63 14.05
C LEU A 458 -4.07 1.37 14.35
N LEU A 459 -3.96 2.63 13.92
CA LEU A 459 -2.75 3.43 14.09
C LEU A 459 -2.43 3.68 15.56
N ARG A 460 -3.45 3.87 16.41
CA ARG A 460 -3.27 3.97 17.87
C ARG A 460 -2.79 2.65 18.47
N ALA A 461 -3.35 1.52 18.07
CA ALA A 461 -2.92 0.22 18.57
C ALA A 461 -1.45 -0.04 18.17
N TRP A 462 -1.11 0.18 16.92
CA TRP A 462 0.26 0.03 16.44
C TRP A 462 1.23 1.01 17.08
N SER A 463 0.81 2.25 17.39
CA SER A 463 1.69 3.18 18.09
C SER A 463 1.98 2.75 19.53
N LEU A 464 1.01 2.14 20.21
CA LEU A 464 1.24 1.53 21.53
C LEU A 464 2.19 0.33 21.42
N GLU A 465 1.97 -0.57 20.47
CA GLU A 465 2.86 -1.72 20.23
C GLU A 465 4.30 -1.28 19.89
N ILE A 466 4.46 -0.21 19.09
CA ILE A 466 5.78 0.35 18.80
C ILE A 466 6.46 0.87 20.07
N LYS A 467 5.72 1.56 20.95
CA LYS A 467 6.27 2.02 22.23
C LYS A 467 6.68 0.86 23.13
N GLU A 468 5.85 -0.17 23.26
CA GLU A 468 6.17 -1.40 24.00
C GLU A 468 7.46 -2.06 23.51
N ILE A 469 7.61 -2.19 22.19
CA ILE A 469 8.79 -2.81 21.60
C ILE A 469 10.04 -1.94 21.78
N LEU A 470 9.94 -0.62 21.58
CA LEU A 470 11.04 0.31 21.83
C LEU A 470 11.47 0.28 23.30
N GLY A 471 10.51 0.32 24.23
CA GLY A 471 10.77 0.23 25.66
C GLY A 471 11.44 -1.10 26.02
N GLY A 472 10.95 -2.19 25.45
CA GLY A 472 11.57 -3.51 25.51
C GLY A 472 13.02 -3.53 25.04
N MET A 473 13.41 -2.68 24.08
CA MET A 473 14.80 -2.50 23.59
C MET A 473 15.63 -1.49 24.40
N GLY A 474 15.06 -0.83 25.41
CA GLY A 474 15.71 0.26 26.13
C GLY A 474 15.90 1.52 25.27
N ILE A 475 15.01 1.74 24.30
CA ILE A 475 15.03 2.89 23.40
C ILE A 475 13.80 3.75 23.67
N ASN A 476 13.97 5.05 23.89
CA ASN A 476 12.84 5.97 24.11
C ASN A 476 12.46 6.80 22.88
N ALA A 477 13.25 6.78 21.80
CA ALA A 477 12.99 7.54 20.59
C ALA A 477 13.14 6.69 19.33
N ILE A 478 12.17 6.76 18.42
CA ILE A 478 12.18 5.99 17.16
C ILE A 478 13.41 6.29 16.29
N GLU A 479 13.91 7.52 16.34
CA GLU A 479 15.12 7.95 15.64
C GLU A 479 16.36 7.12 16.03
N SER A 480 16.48 6.75 17.31
CA SER A 480 17.60 5.94 17.82
C SER A 480 17.61 4.50 17.30
N LEU A 481 16.45 4.00 16.84
CA LEU A 481 16.36 2.68 16.20
C LEU A 481 16.73 2.74 14.71
N ARG A 482 16.63 3.90 14.04
CA ARG A 482 16.72 3.98 12.58
C ARG A 482 18.06 3.49 12.04
N GLY A 483 18.03 2.42 11.27
CA GLY A 483 19.22 1.78 10.72
C GLY A 483 20.10 1.08 11.77
N ASN A 484 19.64 0.99 13.03
CA ASN A 484 20.35 0.26 14.08
C ASN A 484 20.01 -1.23 14.00
N ARG A 485 20.70 -1.91 13.08
CA ARG A 485 20.50 -3.32 12.74
C ARG A 485 20.98 -4.28 13.83
N GLU A 486 21.70 -3.79 14.85
CA GLU A 486 22.11 -4.58 16.01
C GLU A 486 20.92 -5.04 16.86
N HIS A 487 19.75 -4.40 16.72
CA HIS A 487 18.51 -4.85 17.36
C HIS A 487 17.76 -5.94 16.57
N LEU A 488 18.34 -6.46 15.48
CA LEU A 488 17.73 -7.49 14.65
C LEU A 488 18.52 -8.81 14.73
N ARG A 489 17.82 -9.94 14.70
CA ARG A 489 18.41 -11.28 14.60
C ARG A 489 17.70 -12.14 13.55
N GLY A 490 18.46 -12.72 12.63
CA GLY A 490 17.93 -13.59 11.58
C GLY A 490 17.75 -15.04 12.04
N VAL A 491 16.61 -15.65 11.72
CA VAL A 491 16.28 -17.04 12.03
C VAL A 491 15.92 -17.77 10.74
N GLY A 492 16.65 -18.86 10.44
CA GLY A 492 16.44 -19.63 9.21
C GLY A 492 16.83 -18.89 7.93
N LEU A 493 17.64 -17.83 8.05
CA LEU A 493 18.20 -17.07 6.93
C LEU A 493 19.58 -17.62 6.53
N THR A 494 19.90 -17.57 5.24
CA THR A 494 21.24 -17.97 4.77
C THR A 494 22.29 -16.92 5.14
N ALA A 495 23.58 -17.29 5.08
CA ALA A 495 24.66 -16.34 5.28
C ALA A 495 24.60 -15.15 4.30
N THR A 496 24.14 -15.39 3.08
CA THR A 496 23.95 -14.35 2.06
C THR A 496 22.83 -13.39 2.45
N ASP A 497 21.69 -13.90 2.93
CA ASP A 497 20.56 -13.08 3.37
C ASP A 497 20.97 -12.18 4.54
N LEU A 498 21.64 -12.77 5.55
CA LEU A 498 22.15 -12.05 6.71
C LEU A 498 23.12 -10.93 6.31
N LYS A 499 24.03 -11.20 5.37
CA LYS A 499 24.97 -10.22 4.83
C LYS A 499 24.26 -9.08 4.10
N ILE A 500 23.28 -9.38 3.25
CA ILE A 500 22.51 -8.37 2.50
C ILE A 500 21.70 -7.49 3.45
N LEU A 501 21.03 -8.11 4.43
CA LEU A 501 20.26 -7.40 5.45
C LEU A 501 21.18 -6.61 6.39
N GLY A 502 22.42 -7.05 6.58
CA GLY A 502 23.35 -6.47 7.56
C GLY A 502 22.91 -6.77 9.00
N ILE A 503 22.41 -7.98 9.26
CA ILE A 503 21.96 -8.44 10.58
C ILE A 503 22.70 -9.71 11.00
N LYS A 504 22.76 -9.97 12.31
CA LYS A 504 23.39 -11.17 12.89
C LYS A 504 22.44 -12.37 12.91
N PRO A 505 22.94 -13.61 12.84
CA PRO A 505 22.11 -14.80 13.05
C PRO A 505 21.63 -14.89 14.51
N ALA A 506 20.51 -15.56 14.76
CA ALA A 506 20.08 -15.88 16.12
C ALA A 506 21.13 -16.75 16.83
N GLY A 507 21.51 -16.35 18.05
CA GLY A 507 22.57 -16.98 18.84
C GLY A 507 23.96 -16.35 18.68
N GLY A 508 24.10 -15.28 17.89
CA GLY A 508 25.36 -14.53 17.69
C GLY A 508 25.26 -13.02 17.86
#